data_AF-A0A2S8A8L3-F1
#
_entry.id   AF-A0A2S8A8L3-F1
#
_cell.length_a   1.000
_cell.length_b   1.000
_cell.length_c   1.000
_cell.angle_alpha   90.00
_cell.angle_beta   90.00
_cell.angle_gamma   90.00
#
_symmetry.space_group_name_H-M   'P 1'
#
loop_
_entity.id
_entity.type
_entity.pdbx_description
1 polymer ?
#
loop_
_entity_poly.entity_id
_entity_poly.type
_entity_poly.pdbx_seq_one_letter_code
_entity_poly.pdbx_strand_id
1 'polypeptide(L)'
;MKKSLYIALGFVFFLQGCAQEKKERTMNILTNSQRIDYLKKNIQRYSYEPLYQIKVRTDYNYQILINDFPVFTNFDYELKGGAIMFNINKAILQSGIQKLEIRIYPESINEITQKEFLGSKGYFKLQMTQTAWRKDGGGLEEPKTILEYELPKEDKQTGNTIDYAKLKSFTDSLSFEAKVPYILQGWTNGEVFKKEDFLQLKTQVAAFYQDIIDAYQKKEWDYINTLYLKSDKEVYQAEYITDENIGKYQKALENSKRERKFFPLENYKLGIYGNGRILCLETISGENKGYSALGYRYETKEKTGVRFLDLYLYRPKGSSQFQIIR
;
A
#
# COMPACT_ATOMS: atom_id res chain seq x y z
N MET A 1 27.89 38.17 -58.14
CA MET A 1 27.86 38.44 -56.69
C MET A 1 26.98 37.39 -56.02
N LYS A 2 27.58 36.59 -55.12
CA LYS A 2 27.07 35.98 -53.87
C LYS A 2 25.65 35.38 -53.84
N LYS A 3 25.53 34.05 -53.65
CA LYS A 3 25.18 33.33 -52.38
C LYS A 3 23.68 33.43 -52.04
N SER A 4 22.88 32.40 -51.75
CA SER A 4 23.11 31.03 -51.29
C SER A 4 21.88 30.18 -51.64
N LEU A 5 22.10 28.91 -51.99
CA LEU A 5 21.07 27.89 -52.12
C LEU A 5 20.65 27.45 -50.70
N TYR A 6 19.41 27.71 -50.29
CA TYR A 6 18.88 27.23 -49.01
C TYR A 6 18.57 25.73 -49.13
N ILE A 7 19.45 24.91 -48.57
CA ILE A 7 19.19 23.50 -48.29
C ILE A 7 18.28 23.47 -47.07
N ALA A 8 17.00 23.15 -47.28
CA ALA A 8 16.10 22.76 -46.19
C ALA A 8 16.51 21.36 -45.71
N LEU A 9 17.30 21.30 -44.62
CA LEU A 9 17.49 20.07 -43.86
C LEU A 9 16.16 19.71 -43.20
N GLY A 10 15.39 18.84 -43.85
CA GLY A 10 14.32 18.10 -43.21
C GLY A 10 14.93 17.13 -42.20
N PHE A 11 14.89 17.50 -40.91
CA PHE A 11 15.13 16.57 -39.82
C PHE A 11 14.03 15.51 -39.84
N VAL A 12 14.31 14.39 -40.53
CA VAL A 12 13.59 13.13 -40.33
C VAL A 12 13.98 12.66 -38.93
N PHE A 13 13.20 13.06 -37.93
CA PHE A 13 13.28 12.45 -36.61
C PHE A 13 12.90 10.98 -36.76
N PHE A 14 13.88 10.15 -36.48
CA PHE A 14 13.79 8.71 -36.33
C PHE A 14 12.56 8.33 -35.49
N LEU A 15 11.49 7.90 -36.15
CA LEU A 15 10.51 6.98 -35.57
C LEU A 15 11.11 5.58 -35.60
N GLN A 16 12.19 5.37 -34.84
CA GLN A 16 12.67 4.05 -34.46
C GLN A 16 12.45 3.91 -32.96
N GLY A 17 11.56 2.98 -32.58
CA GLY A 17 11.46 2.53 -31.19
C GLY A 17 10.05 2.49 -30.61
N CYS A 18 9.11 1.81 -31.27
CA CYS A 18 8.03 1.08 -30.59
C CYS A 18 7.78 -0.25 -31.31
N ALA A 19 8.86 -0.93 -31.73
CA ALA A 19 8.81 -2.37 -31.76
C ALA A 19 8.89 -2.79 -30.29
N GLN A 20 7.76 -3.20 -29.73
CA GLN A 20 7.69 -3.76 -28.39
C GLN A 20 8.39 -5.12 -28.46
N GLU A 21 9.73 -5.11 -28.38
CA GLU A 21 10.52 -6.31 -28.13
C GLU A 21 9.89 -6.97 -26.90
N LYS A 22 9.53 -8.25 -27.05
CA LYS A 22 9.15 -9.12 -25.95
C LYS A 22 10.28 -9.04 -24.94
N LYS A 23 10.11 -8.22 -23.91
CA LYS A 23 11.08 -8.06 -22.83
C LYS A 23 11.25 -9.43 -22.20
N GLU A 24 12.34 -10.11 -22.55
CA GLU A 24 12.64 -11.42 -22.01
C GLU A 24 12.76 -11.24 -20.49
N ARG A 25 11.88 -11.91 -19.74
CA ARG A 25 11.82 -11.75 -18.29
C ARG A 25 13.06 -12.43 -17.70
N THR A 26 14.13 -11.67 -17.49
CA THR A 26 15.41 -12.16 -16.94
C THR A 26 15.35 -12.49 -15.43
N MET A 27 14.14 -12.64 -14.88
CA MET A 27 13.92 -12.95 -13.47
C MET A 27 13.96 -14.46 -13.26
N ASN A 28 14.66 -14.92 -12.21
CA ASN A 28 14.62 -16.32 -11.82
C ASN A 28 13.24 -16.65 -11.22
N ILE A 29 12.36 -17.23 -12.03
CA ILE A 29 11.00 -17.61 -11.64
C ILE A 29 11.07 -18.82 -10.71
N LEU A 30 10.50 -18.71 -9.51
CA LEU A 30 10.46 -19.79 -8.53
C LEU A 30 9.16 -20.59 -8.64
N THR A 31 9.27 -21.92 -8.50
CA THR A 31 8.09 -22.76 -8.24
C THR A 31 7.52 -22.49 -6.85
N ASN A 32 6.29 -22.93 -6.59
CA ASN A 32 5.66 -22.76 -5.28
C ASN A 32 6.46 -23.44 -4.14
N SER A 33 7.05 -24.62 -4.36
CA SER A 33 7.88 -25.28 -3.36
C SER A 33 9.16 -24.49 -3.07
N GLN A 34 9.87 -24.04 -4.11
CA GLN A 34 11.07 -23.22 -3.97
C GLN A 34 10.78 -21.91 -3.23
N ARG A 35 9.62 -21.28 -3.49
CA ARG A 35 9.17 -20.10 -2.78
C ARG A 35 8.96 -20.36 -1.29
N ILE A 36 8.25 -21.42 -0.93
CA ILE A 36 7.98 -21.77 0.48
C ILE A 36 9.30 -22.03 1.21
N ASP A 37 10.19 -22.80 0.61
CA ASP A 37 11.50 -23.11 1.19
C ASP A 37 12.34 -21.84 1.37
N TYR A 38 12.33 -20.95 0.37
CA TYR A 38 12.98 -19.65 0.48
C TYR A 38 12.42 -18.85 1.65
N LEU A 39 11.11 -18.70 1.78
CA LEU A 39 10.48 -17.89 2.82
C LEU A 39 10.82 -18.42 4.22
N LYS A 40 10.64 -19.72 4.47
CA LYS A 40 10.98 -20.36 5.76
C LYS A 40 12.45 -20.18 6.13
N LYS A 41 13.36 -20.35 5.16
CA LYS A 41 14.81 -20.19 5.38
C LYS A 41 15.21 -18.73 5.69
N ASN A 42 14.43 -17.76 5.22
CA ASN A 42 14.81 -16.34 5.23
C ASN A 42 14.02 -15.49 6.24
N ILE A 43 13.13 -16.09 7.02
CA ILE A 43 12.40 -15.41 8.09
C ILE A 43 13.04 -15.78 9.42
N GLN A 44 13.45 -14.76 10.16
CA GLN A 44 14.08 -14.90 11.46
C GLN A 44 13.01 -14.92 12.56
N ARG A 45 13.21 -15.79 13.55
CA ARG A 45 12.39 -15.91 14.77
C ARG A 45 13.09 -15.24 15.92
N TYR A 46 12.32 -14.61 16.80
CA TYR A 46 12.88 -13.87 17.92
C TYR A 46 12.36 -14.37 19.26
N SER A 47 13.12 -14.08 20.32
CA SER A 47 12.71 -14.40 21.68
C SER A 47 11.51 -13.57 22.15
N TYR A 48 11.23 -12.44 21.50
CA TYR A 48 10.05 -11.60 21.73
C TYR A 48 9.61 -10.99 20.40
N GLU A 49 8.31 -11.08 20.11
CA GLU A 49 7.74 -10.77 18.79
C GLU A 49 6.55 -9.81 18.93
N PRO A 50 6.82 -8.50 19.14
CA PRO A 50 5.80 -7.52 19.45
C PRO A 50 5.00 -7.09 18.22
N LEU A 51 3.68 -7.12 18.35
CA LEU A 51 2.72 -6.58 17.40
C LEU A 51 2.19 -5.24 17.87
N TYR A 52 2.10 -4.31 16.94
CA TYR A 52 1.50 -2.99 17.10
C TYR A 52 0.21 -2.97 16.31
N GLN A 53 -0.88 -2.64 17.00
CA GLN A 53 -2.23 -2.63 16.43
C GLN A 53 -2.85 -1.26 16.63
N ILE A 54 -3.61 -0.82 15.63
CA ILE A 54 -4.44 0.36 15.73
C ILE A 54 -5.89 -0.06 15.64
N LYS A 55 -6.71 0.46 16.55
CA LYS A 55 -8.16 0.41 16.50
C LYS A 55 -8.70 1.81 16.26
N VAL A 56 -9.46 2.00 15.18
CA VAL A 56 -10.14 3.26 14.85
C VAL A 56 -11.64 3.09 14.99
N ARG A 57 -12.31 4.07 15.58
CA ARG A 57 -13.78 4.19 15.61
C ARG A 57 -14.18 5.59 15.18
N THR A 58 -14.91 5.68 14.06
CA THR A 58 -15.33 6.96 13.48
C THR A 58 -16.43 6.77 12.44
N ASP A 59 -17.16 7.84 12.15
CA ASP A 59 -18.07 7.93 11.00
C ASP A 59 -17.39 8.55 9.77
N TYR A 60 -16.18 9.10 9.93
CA TYR A 60 -15.42 9.74 8.88
C TYR A 60 -14.72 8.73 7.96
N ASN A 61 -14.40 9.18 6.76
CA ASN A 61 -13.43 8.51 5.91
C ASN A 61 -12.03 8.87 6.40
N TYR A 62 -11.06 7.96 6.29
CA TYR A 62 -9.73 8.21 6.82
C TYR A 62 -8.62 7.39 6.16
N GLN A 63 -7.40 7.86 6.32
CA GLN A 63 -6.18 7.15 5.95
C GLN A 63 -5.17 7.27 7.11
N ILE A 64 -4.60 6.14 7.51
CA ILE A 64 -3.54 6.07 8.53
C ILE A 64 -2.24 5.70 7.84
N LEU A 65 -1.20 6.49 8.12
CA LEU A 65 0.14 6.25 7.61
C LEU A 65 1.12 6.13 8.78
N ILE A 66 2.09 5.22 8.61
CA ILE A 66 3.23 5.08 9.49
C ILE A 66 4.49 5.31 8.66
N ASN A 67 5.33 6.27 9.06
CA ASN A 67 6.54 6.65 8.32
C ASN A 67 6.27 6.99 6.84
N ASP A 68 5.19 7.74 6.60
CA ASP A 68 4.68 8.10 5.27
C ASP A 68 4.28 6.90 4.40
N PHE A 69 3.99 5.75 4.99
CA PHE A 69 3.47 4.58 4.28
C PHE A 69 2.05 4.26 4.72
N PRO A 70 1.08 4.12 3.78
CA PRO A 70 -0.30 3.80 4.11
C PRO A 70 -0.42 2.40 4.73
N VAL A 71 -0.90 2.34 5.98
CA VAL A 71 -1.19 1.06 6.64
C VAL A 71 -2.66 0.70 6.56
N PHE A 72 -3.54 1.71 6.47
CA PHE A 72 -4.97 1.50 6.32
C PHE A 72 -5.65 2.71 5.67
N THR A 73 -6.59 2.45 4.77
CA THR A 73 -7.45 3.43 4.11
C THR A 73 -8.89 2.96 4.24
N ASN A 74 -9.80 3.84 4.63
CA ASN A 74 -11.23 3.55 4.67
C ASN A 74 -12.04 4.69 4.07
N PHE A 75 -12.65 4.42 2.91
CA PHE A 75 -13.69 5.23 2.29
C PHE A 75 -15.00 4.44 2.11
N ASP A 76 -15.03 3.22 2.64
CA ASP A 76 -16.14 2.29 2.50
C ASP A 76 -17.32 2.76 3.38
N TYR A 77 -18.44 3.01 2.72
CA TYR A 77 -19.67 3.44 3.36
C TYR A 77 -20.24 2.37 4.31
N GLU A 78 -20.08 1.08 4.00
CA GLU A 78 -20.62 -0.01 4.82
C GLU A 78 -19.88 -0.17 6.15
N LEU A 79 -18.64 0.29 6.22
CA LEU A 79 -17.80 0.21 7.42
C LEU A 79 -17.94 1.43 8.34
N LYS A 80 -18.84 2.37 8.00
CA LYS A 80 -19.08 3.59 8.77
C LYS A 80 -19.53 3.28 10.21
N GLY A 81 -18.95 3.98 11.18
CA GLY A 81 -19.30 3.88 12.60
C GLY A 81 -18.84 2.59 13.30
N GLY A 82 -18.30 1.64 12.54
CA GLY A 82 -17.66 0.45 13.06
C GLY A 82 -16.34 0.75 13.78
N ALA A 83 -15.89 -0.20 14.59
CA ALA A 83 -14.53 -0.21 15.09
C ALA A 83 -13.69 -1.15 14.23
N ILE A 84 -12.66 -0.62 13.57
CA ILE A 84 -11.76 -1.41 12.73
C ILE A 84 -10.42 -1.52 13.43
N MET A 85 -9.87 -2.73 13.48
CA MET A 85 -8.55 -3.03 14.06
C MET A 85 -7.64 -3.62 13.00
N PHE A 86 -6.39 -3.14 12.94
CA PHE A 86 -5.39 -3.61 11.98
C PHE A 86 -3.97 -3.54 12.54
N ASN A 87 -3.09 -4.41 12.05
CA ASN A 87 -1.67 -4.42 12.41
C ASN A 87 -0.91 -3.36 11.61
N ILE A 88 0.10 -2.73 12.23
CA ILE A 88 0.93 -1.71 11.57
C ILE A 88 2.40 -2.12 11.39
N ASN A 89 2.79 -3.29 11.89
CA ASN A 89 4.16 -3.79 11.87
C ASN A 89 4.81 -3.70 10.49
N LYS A 90 4.07 -3.96 9.40
CA LYS A 90 4.60 -3.88 8.03
C LYS A 90 5.27 -2.52 7.75
N ALA A 91 4.83 -1.44 8.38
CA ALA A 91 5.37 -0.10 8.15
C ALA A 91 6.47 0.34 9.13
N ILE A 92 6.72 -0.46 10.18
CA ILE A 92 7.81 -0.24 11.13
C ILE A 92 9.03 -0.95 10.54
N LEU A 93 10.09 -0.21 10.21
CA LEU A 93 11.28 -0.78 9.58
C LEU A 93 12.32 -1.28 10.59
N GLN A 94 12.39 -0.62 11.73
CA GLN A 94 13.32 -0.91 12.82
C GLN A 94 12.82 -0.22 14.08
N SER A 95 13.40 -0.58 15.22
CA SER A 95 13.14 0.08 16.50
C SER A 95 13.46 1.59 16.46
N GLY A 96 12.77 2.34 17.30
CA GLY A 96 12.94 3.79 17.48
C GLY A 96 11.63 4.56 17.32
N ILE A 97 11.76 5.88 17.21
CA ILE A 97 10.64 6.80 17.00
C ILE A 97 10.05 6.60 15.60
N GLN A 98 8.74 6.34 15.57
CA GLN A 98 7.96 6.22 14.35
C GLN A 98 7.01 7.42 14.21
N LYS A 99 6.75 7.84 12.97
CA LYS A 99 5.75 8.89 12.69
C LYS A 99 4.40 8.25 12.39
N LEU A 100 3.37 8.65 13.13
CA LEU A 100 1.96 8.38 12.81
C LEU A 100 1.37 9.61 12.14
N GLU A 101 0.73 9.44 11.00
CA GLU A 101 -0.04 10.49 10.32
C GLU A 101 -1.49 10.02 10.14
N ILE A 102 -2.43 10.86 10.55
CA ILE A 102 -3.86 10.60 10.55
C ILE A 102 -4.48 11.60 9.58
N ARG A 103 -5.01 11.12 8.46
CA ARG A 103 -5.74 11.94 7.49
C ARG A 103 -7.22 11.61 7.58
N ILE A 104 -8.05 12.63 7.82
CA ILE A 104 -9.48 12.50 8.02
C ILE A 104 -10.20 13.28 6.92
N TYR A 105 -11.22 12.66 6.35
CA TYR A 105 -12.03 13.19 5.27
C TYR A 105 -13.52 13.13 5.63
N PRO A 106 -14.36 13.99 5.03
CA PRO A 106 -15.80 14.01 5.25
C PRO A 106 -16.45 12.63 5.13
N GLU A 107 -17.49 12.39 5.91
CA GLU A 107 -18.22 11.12 5.92
C GLU A 107 -18.83 10.82 4.54
N SER A 108 -18.88 9.53 4.19
CA SER A 108 -19.69 9.07 3.06
C SER A 108 -21.18 9.22 3.37
N ILE A 109 -21.94 9.65 2.35
CA ILE A 109 -23.42 9.72 2.35
C ILE A 109 -23.98 8.39 1.82
N ASN A 110 -23.32 7.83 0.81
CA ASN A 110 -23.55 6.52 0.23
C ASN A 110 -22.25 6.04 -0.44
N GLU A 111 -22.27 4.88 -1.12
CA GLU A 111 -21.12 4.27 -1.80
C GLU A 111 -20.40 5.19 -2.81
N ILE A 112 -21.09 6.18 -3.39
CA ILE A 112 -20.52 7.04 -4.44
C ILE A 112 -20.40 8.52 -4.05
N THR A 113 -21.08 8.95 -2.99
CA THR A 113 -21.23 10.35 -2.61
C THR A 113 -20.65 10.60 -1.22
N GLN A 114 -19.84 11.65 -1.11
CA GLN A 114 -19.20 12.08 0.13
C GLN A 114 -19.73 13.48 0.51
N LYS A 115 -19.84 13.77 1.82
CA LYS A 115 -20.06 15.15 2.29
C LYS A 115 -18.92 16.05 1.81
N GLU A 116 -19.20 17.34 1.63
CA GLU A 116 -18.15 18.29 1.22
C GLU A 116 -17.22 18.67 2.38
N PHE A 117 -17.77 18.76 3.60
CA PHE A 117 -17.05 19.18 4.81
C PHE A 117 -17.21 18.16 5.94
N LEU A 118 -16.28 18.17 6.91
CA LEU A 118 -16.39 17.36 8.12
C LEU A 118 -17.62 17.80 8.94
N GLY A 119 -18.19 16.92 9.76
CA GLY A 119 -19.28 17.28 10.67
C GLY A 119 -18.79 18.07 11.88
N SER A 120 -19.58 19.02 12.38
CA SER A 120 -19.27 19.76 13.63
C SER A 120 -19.30 18.89 14.89
N LYS A 121 -19.98 17.74 14.83
CA LYS A 121 -20.15 16.78 15.93
C LYS A 121 -19.53 15.42 15.63
N GLY A 122 -18.79 15.27 14.53
CA GLY A 122 -18.25 13.97 14.19
C GLY A 122 -17.15 13.58 15.17
N TYR A 123 -16.99 12.28 15.37
CA TYR A 123 -16.04 11.72 16.31
C TYR A 123 -15.01 10.89 15.56
N PHE A 124 -13.76 10.99 15.99
CA PHE A 124 -12.68 10.12 15.54
C PHE A 124 -11.91 9.68 16.78
N LYS A 125 -11.89 8.39 17.06
CA LYS A 125 -11.10 7.80 18.13
C LYS A 125 -10.12 6.80 17.55
N LEU A 126 -8.87 6.91 17.95
CA LEU A 126 -7.80 5.98 17.60
C LEU A 126 -7.14 5.52 18.88
N GLN A 127 -7.01 4.21 19.05
CA GLN A 127 -6.24 3.59 20.12
C GLN A 127 -5.18 2.71 19.49
N MET A 128 -3.93 2.90 19.90
CA MET A 128 -2.80 2.06 19.53
C MET A 128 -2.42 1.17 20.70
N THR A 129 -2.30 -0.12 20.45
CA THR A 129 -1.88 -1.11 21.44
C THR A 129 -0.63 -1.85 20.99
N GLN A 130 0.16 -2.28 21.96
CA GLN A 130 1.24 -3.25 21.80
C GLN A 130 0.83 -4.56 22.45
N THR A 131 1.02 -5.67 21.74
CA THR A 131 0.87 -7.04 22.23
C THR A 131 2.03 -7.89 21.68
N ALA A 132 2.06 -9.19 21.94
CA ALA A 132 3.00 -10.13 21.34
C ALA A 132 2.37 -11.53 21.24
N TRP A 133 2.91 -12.38 20.38
CA TRP A 133 2.55 -13.79 20.35
C TRP A 133 3.09 -14.50 21.60
N ARG A 134 2.21 -15.21 22.30
CA ARG A 134 2.60 -16.05 23.44
C ARG A 134 3.35 -17.28 22.94
N LYS A 135 4.47 -17.59 23.58
CA LYS A 135 5.30 -18.75 23.24
C LYS A 135 4.64 -20.10 23.54
N ASP A 136 3.69 -20.12 24.47
CA ASP A 136 2.94 -21.31 24.85
C ASP A 136 1.82 -21.66 23.84
N GLY A 137 1.68 -20.89 22.75
CA GLY A 137 0.63 -21.10 21.76
C GLY A 137 -0.74 -20.58 22.20
N GLY A 138 -0.84 -19.90 23.35
CA GLY A 138 -2.08 -19.36 23.90
C GLY A 138 -2.63 -18.11 23.19
N GLY A 139 -2.15 -17.79 21.98
CA GLY A 139 -2.57 -16.61 21.22
C GLY A 139 -1.75 -15.37 21.53
N LEU A 140 -2.41 -14.22 21.67
CA LEU A 140 -1.76 -12.93 21.94
C LEU A 140 -1.70 -12.64 23.44
N GLU A 141 -0.66 -11.93 23.87
CA GLU A 141 -0.58 -11.32 25.20
C GLU A 141 -1.67 -10.26 25.38
N GLU A 142 -2.02 -9.94 26.62
CA GLU A 142 -2.94 -8.84 26.92
C GLU A 142 -2.42 -7.53 26.31
N PRO A 143 -3.17 -6.87 25.41
CA PRO A 143 -2.70 -5.67 24.74
C PRO A 143 -2.53 -4.50 25.71
N LYS A 144 -1.39 -3.84 25.65
CA LYS A 144 -1.11 -2.60 26.38
C LYS A 144 -1.36 -1.39 25.48
N THR A 145 -2.24 -0.48 25.89
CA THR A 145 -2.40 0.82 25.21
C THR A 145 -1.11 1.65 25.32
N ILE A 146 -0.65 2.14 24.18
CA ILE A 146 0.57 2.97 24.09
C ILE A 146 0.30 4.37 23.55
N LEU A 147 -0.81 4.57 22.84
CA LEU A 147 -1.23 5.88 22.33
C LEU A 147 -2.75 5.91 22.17
N GLU A 148 -3.35 7.03 22.56
CA GLU A 148 -4.75 7.34 22.28
C GLU A 148 -4.84 8.70 21.60
N TYR A 149 -5.80 8.82 20.70
CA TYR A 149 -6.03 10.04 19.95
C TYR A 149 -7.52 10.26 19.72
N GLU A 150 -7.94 11.50 19.94
CA GLU A 150 -9.24 12.03 19.56
C GLU A 150 -9.04 13.34 18.80
N LEU A 151 -10.06 13.78 18.06
CA LEU A 151 -10.02 15.08 17.39
C LEU A 151 -9.71 16.20 18.40
N PRO A 152 -8.67 17.02 18.16
CA PRO A 152 -8.38 18.14 19.03
C PRO A 152 -9.52 19.17 18.99
N LYS A 153 -9.80 19.81 20.12
CA LYS A 153 -10.80 20.90 20.18
C LYS A 153 -10.23 22.23 19.70
N GLU A 154 -8.92 22.41 19.87
CA GLU A 154 -8.20 23.64 19.59
C GLU A 154 -7.02 23.36 18.65
N ASP A 155 -6.74 24.33 17.78
CA ASP A 155 -5.60 24.29 16.89
C ASP A 155 -4.30 24.51 17.68
N LYS A 156 -3.33 23.61 17.50
CA LYS A 156 -2.08 23.61 18.30
C LYS A 156 -1.21 24.85 18.07
N GLN A 157 -1.38 25.58 16.96
CA GLN A 157 -0.57 26.75 16.62
C GLN A 157 -1.24 28.05 17.07
N THR A 158 -2.55 28.14 16.91
CA THR A 158 -3.32 29.37 17.15
C THR A 158 -4.06 29.38 18.48
N GLY A 159 -4.29 28.22 19.10
CA GLY A 159 -5.12 28.07 20.30
C GLY A 159 -6.61 28.29 20.07
N ASN A 160 -7.03 28.55 18.83
CA ASN A 160 -8.44 28.79 18.50
C ASN A 160 -9.21 27.47 18.42
N THR A 161 -10.50 27.51 18.77
CA THR A 161 -11.41 26.38 18.55
C THR A 161 -11.43 25.99 17.08
N ILE A 162 -11.30 24.69 16.80
CA ILE A 162 -11.36 24.15 15.45
C ILE A 162 -12.82 24.01 15.02
N ASP A 163 -13.20 24.75 13.98
CA ASP A 163 -14.49 24.58 13.32
C ASP A 163 -14.38 23.54 12.19
N TYR A 164 -14.52 22.26 12.56
CA TYR A 164 -14.45 21.14 11.62
C TYR A 164 -15.47 21.26 10.47
N ALA A 165 -16.61 21.94 10.68
CA ALA A 165 -17.63 22.09 9.65
C ALA A 165 -17.19 22.94 8.44
N LYS A 166 -16.05 23.62 8.53
CA LYS A 166 -15.43 24.38 7.43
C LYS A 166 -14.30 23.63 6.72
N LEU A 167 -13.93 22.45 7.20
CA LEU A 167 -12.77 21.71 6.71
C LEU A 167 -13.19 20.62 5.73
N LYS A 168 -12.57 20.59 4.54
CA LYS A 168 -12.71 19.51 3.54
C LYS A 168 -11.85 18.28 3.86
N SER A 169 -10.89 18.44 4.78
CA SER A 169 -10.07 17.39 5.33
C SER A 169 -9.37 17.91 6.58
N PHE A 170 -8.95 17.01 7.45
CA PHE A 170 -8.10 17.33 8.60
C PHE A 170 -6.92 16.37 8.62
N THR A 171 -5.74 16.83 9.02
CA THR A 171 -4.55 15.99 9.16
C THR A 171 -3.83 16.35 10.44
N ASP A 172 -3.51 15.34 11.23
CA ASP A 172 -2.64 15.48 12.40
C ASP A 172 -1.51 14.45 12.33
N SER A 173 -0.44 14.71 13.07
CA SER A 173 0.72 13.84 13.18
C SER A 173 1.15 13.70 14.62
N LEU A 174 1.50 12.47 14.98
CA LEU A 174 2.03 12.10 16.28
C LEU A 174 3.28 11.25 16.10
N SER A 175 3.97 10.99 17.20
CA SER A 175 5.09 10.07 17.22
C SER A 175 4.89 9.06 18.35
N PHE A 176 5.39 7.85 18.14
CA PHE A 176 5.41 6.80 19.16
C PHE A 176 6.72 6.02 19.05
N GLU A 177 7.15 5.44 20.16
CA GLU A 177 8.32 4.57 20.20
C GLU A 177 7.88 3.14 19.88
N ALA A 178 8.50 2.52 18.88
CA ALA A 178 8.33 1.10 18.58
C ALA A 178 9.62 0.34 18.90
N LYS A 179 9.48 -0.85 19.49
CA LYS A 179 10.57 -1.79 19.76
C LYS A 179 10.28 -3.07 19.02
N VAL A 180 11.02 -3.31 17.94
CA VAL A 180 10.94 -4.52 17.11
C VAL A 180 12.34 -5.12 16.96
N PRO A 181 12.47 -6.46 16.94
CA PRO A 181 13.77 -7.13 16.92
C PRO A 181 14.37 -7.24 15.51
N TYR A 182 13.59 -6.95 14.47
CA TYR A 182 14.05 -7.00 13.07
C TYR A 182 14.54 -5.64 12.58
N ILE A 183 15.31 -5.67 11.49
CA ILE A 183 15.59 -4.52 10.63
C ILE A 183 15.17 -4.90 9.22
N LEU A 184 14.22 -4.14 8.66
CA LEU A 184 13.76 -4.28 7.28
C LEU A 184 14.38 -3.18 6.43
N GLN A 185 14.81 -3.53 5.21
CA GLN A 185 15.26 -2.51 4.27
C GLN A 185 14.08 -1.68 3.77
N GLY A 186 12.99 -2.36 3.37
CA GLY A 186 11.84 -1.74 2.72
C GLY A 186 12.23 -0.82 1.58
N TRP A 187 11.62 0.37 1.56
CA TRP A 187 11.81 1.39 0.52
C TRP A 187 13.00 2.32 0.79
N THR A 188 13.76 2.15 1.87
CA THR A 188 14.79 3.13 2.29
C THR A 188 15.93 3.27 1.29
N ASN A 189 16.28 2.19 0.58
CA ASN A 189 17.22 2.19 -0.53
C ASN A 189 16.57 2.49 -1.89
N GLY A 190 15.38 3.10 -1.89
CA GLY A 190 14.71 3.58 -3.09
C GLY A 190 15.26 4.91 -3.59
N GLU A 191 15.11 5.17 -4.88
CA GLU A 191 15.26 6.51 -5.43
C GLU A 191 14.17 7.44 -4.89
N VAL A 192 14.48 8.72 -4.74
CA VAL A 192 13.50 9.75 -4.38
C VAL A 192 12.98 10.36 -5.68
N PHE A 193 11.72 10.12 -5.99
CA PHE A 193 11.06 10.61 -7.19
C PHE A 193 10.83 12.12 -7.12
N LYS A 194 11.04 12.79 -8.26
CA LYS A 194 10.88 14.24 -8.36
C LYS A 194 9.58 14.61 -9.06
N LYS A 195 9.01 15.76 -8.68
CA LYS A 195 7.67 16.19 -9.13
C LYS A 195 7.58 16.35 -10.64
N GLU A 196 8.65 16.83 -11.25
CA GLU A 196 8.80 16.99 -12.70
C GLU A 196 8.64 15.67 -13.47
N ASP A 197 8.96 14.53 -12.86
CA ASP A 197 8.90 13.21 -13.50
C ASP A 197 7.53 12.53 -13.33
N PHE A 198 6.61 13.09 -12.55
CA PHE A 198 5.39 12.40 -12.12
C PHE A 198 4.49 11.97 -13.29
N LEU A 199 4.44 12.74 -14.38
CA LEU A 199 3.67 12.34 -15.56
C LEU A 199 4.25 11.07 -16.20
N GLN A 200 5.57 11.03 -16.39
CA GLN A 200 6.26 9.87 -16.94
C GLN A 200 6.17 8.67 -16.00
N LEU A 201 6.36 8.89 -14.69
CA LEU A 201 6.24 7.86 -13.67
C LEU A 201 4.84 7.27 -13.62
N LYS A 202 3.79 8.08 -13.75
CA LYS A 202 2.40 7.60 -13.83
C LYS A 202 2.23 6.61 -14.99
N THR A 203 2.79 6.91 -16.17
CA THR A 203 2.75 5.99 -17.32
C THR A 203 3.53 4.71 -17.06
N GLN A 204 4.72 4.79 -16.47
CA GLN A 204 5.54 3.61 -16.16
C GLN A 204 4.89 2.70 -15.11
N VAL A 205 4.28 3.29 -14.07
CA VAL A 205 3.54 2.56 -13.05
C VAL A 205 2.29 1.92 -13.65
N ALA A 206 1.56 2.62 -14.52
CA ALA A 206 0.41 2.05 -15.23
C ALA A 206 0.79 0.85 -16.10
N ALA A 207 1.93 0.92 -16.80
CA ALA A 207 2.46 -0.22 -17.56
C ALA A 207 2.80 -1.41 -16.65
N PHE A 208 3.31 -1.18 -15.45
CA PHE A 208 3.57 -2.24 -14.46
C PHE A 208 2.27 -2.88 -13.95
N TYR A 209 1.24 -2.08 -13.66
CA TYR A 209 -0.08 -2.58 -13.30
C TYR A 209 -0.68 -3.44 -14.42
N GLN A 210 -0.55 -2.99 -15.68
CA GLN A 210 -1.03 -3.74 -16.83
C GLN A 210 -0.31 -5.08 -17.02
N ASP A 211 1.02 -5.14 -16.84
CA ASP A 211 1.75 -6.41 -16.89
C ASP A 211 1.28 -7.40 -15.81
N ILE A 212 0.95 -6.92 -14.61
CA ILE A 212 0.35 -7.77 -13.56
C ILE A 212 -1.04 -8.27 -13.97
N ILE A 213 -1.90 -7.39 -14.49
CA ILE A 213 -3.24 -7.77 -14.98
C ILE A 213 -3.11 -8.85 -16.07
N ASP A 214 -2.24 -8.63 -17.05
CA ASP A 214 -1.97 -9.57 -18.14
C ASP A 214 -1.45 -10.91 -17.60
N ALA A 215 -0.52 -10.89 -16.64
CA ALA A 215 0.00 -12.10 -16.00
C ALA A 215 -1.11 -12.90 -15.30
N TYR A 216 -2.04 -12.22 -14.62
CA TYR A 216 -3.20 -12.89 -14.01
C TYR A 216 -4.12 -13.50 -15.06
N GLN A 217 -4.41 -12.78 -16.14
CA GLN A 217 -5.25 -13.27 -17.25
C GLN A 217 -4.63 -14.48 -17.95
N LYS A 218 -3.30 -14.45 -18.16
CA LYS A 218 -2.50 -15.56 -18.72
C LYS A 218 -2.21 -16.67 -17.71
N LYS A 219 -2.62 -16.51 -16.44
CA LYS A 219 -2.39 -17.47 -15.35
C LYS A 219 -0.90 -17.77 -15.11
N GLU A 220 -0.05 -16.76 -15.25
CA GLU A 220 1.40 -16.82 -15.04
C GLU A 220 1.74 -16.78 -13.55
N TRP A 221 1.24 -17.75 -12.79
CA TRP A 221 1.27 -17.73 -11.32
C TRP A 221 2.67 -17.68 -10.74
N ASP A 222 3.63 -18.41 -11.30
CA ASP A 222 4.99 -18.43 -10.77
C ASP A 222 5.68 -17.08 -10.97
N TYR A 223 5.39 -16.38 -12.07
CA TYR A 223 5.85 -15.01 -12.29
C TYR A 223 5.25 -14.05 -11.26
N ILE A 224 3.93 -14.08 -11.07
CA ILE A 224 3.24 -13.26 -10.07
C ILE A 224 3.81 -13.53 -8.67
N ASN A 225 3.93 -14.80 -8.29
CA ASN A 225 4.51 -15.20 -7.01
C ASN A 225 5.92 -14.61 -6.87
N THR A 226 6.77 -14.74 -7.89
CA THR A 226 8.13 -14.23 -7.84
C THR A 226 8.17 -12.70 -7.67
N LEU A 227 7.29 -11.94 -8.35
CA LEU A 227 7.17 -10.48 -8.16
C LEU A 227 6.87 -10.10 -6.70
N TYR A 228 6.00 -10.85 -6.02
CA TYR A 228 5.61 -10.60 -4.63
C TYR A 228 6.57 -11.21 -3.59
N LEU A 229 7.60 -11.98 -3.98
CA LEU A 229 8.47 -12.71 -3.03
C LEU A 229 9.09 -11.81 -1.97
N LYS A 230 9.62 -10.67 -2.38
CA LYS A 230 10.28 -9.73 -1.48
C LYS A 230 9.28 -9.06 -0.54
N SER A 231 8.14 -8.63 -1.08
CA SER A 231 7.03 -8.05 -0.33
C SER A 231 6.55 -9.02 0.76
N ASP A 232 6.25 -10.26 0.38
CA ASP A 232 5.78 -11.30 1.31
C ASP A 232 6.83 -11.61 2.38
N LYS A 233 8.12 -11.70 2.01
CA LYS A 233 9.19 -11.90 3.00
C LYS A 233 9.19 -10.80 4.05
N GLU A 234 9.10 -9.53 3.66
CA GLU A 234 9.09 -8.41 4.61
C GLU A 234 7.83 -8.40 5.48
N VAL A 235 6.65 -8.63 4.90
CA VAL A 235 5.38 -8.71 5.66
C VAL A 235 5.45 -9.87 6.65
N TYR A 236 5.87 -11.05 6.20
CA TYR A 236 5.93 -12.24 7.06
C TYR A 236 6.93 -12.09 8.19
N GLN A 237 8.06 -11.41 7.93
CA GLN A 237 9.02 -11.06 8.96
C GLN A 237 8.45 -10.07 9.97
N ALA A 238 7.73 -9.04 9.50
CA ALA A 238 7.17 -7.98 10.34
C ALA A 238 6.01 -8.46 11.24
N GLU A 239 5.20 -9.39 10.72
CA GLU A 239 4.05 -9.98 11.41
C GLU A 239 4.38 -11.28 12.17
N TYR A 240 5.65 -11.70 12.10
CA TYR A 240 6.17 -12.92 12.73
C TYR A 240 5.39 -14.17 12.33
N ILE A 241 5.11 -14.31 11.03
CA ILE A 241 4.44 -15.49 10.51
C ILE A 241 5.35 -16.72 10.70
N THR A 242 4.82 -17.75 11.33
CA THR A 242 5.53 -19.01 11.62
C THR A 242 5.67 -19.86 10.37
N ASP A 243 6.65 -20.78 10.33
CA ASP A 243 6.84 -21.71 9.21
C ASP A 243 5.60 -22.53 8.87
N GLU A 244 4.85 -22.95 9.90
CA GLU A 244 3.57 -23.62 9.74
C GLU A 244 2.56 -22.73 8.99
N ASN A 245 2.43 -21.48 9.44
CA ASN A 245 1.52 -20.51 8.83
C ASN A 245 1.96 -20.07 7.43
N ILE A 246 3.27 -19.97 7.16
CA ILE A 246 3.80 -19.74 5.80
C ILE A 246 3.29 -20.84 4.87
N GLY A 247 3.44 -22.11 5.26
CA GLY A 247 2.96 -23.24 4.46
C GLY A 247 1.44 -23.19 4.22
N LYS A 248 0.67 -22.87 5.27
CA LYS A 248 -0.79 -22.71 5.19
C LYS A 248 -1.19 -21.57 4.25
N TYR A 249 -0.57 -20.40 4.37
CA TYR A 249 -0.88 -19.23 3.54
C TYR A 249 -0.51 -19.44 2.08
N GLN A 250 0.67 -20.00 1.80
CA GLN A 250 1.08 -20.27 0.41
C GLN A 250 0.21 -21.35 -0.23
N LYS A 251 -0.23 -22.36 0.53
CA LYS A 251 -1.23 -23.34 0.06
C LYS A 251 -2.60 -22.70 -0.17
N ALA A 252 -3.03 -21.79 0.70
CA ALA A 252 -4.28 -21.05 0.51
C ALA A 252 -4.23 -20.14 -0.72
N LEU A 253 -3.10 -19.49 -0.98
CA LEU A 253 -2.86 -18.69 -2.18
C LEU A 253 -2.96 -19.56 -3.44
N GLU A 254 -2.33 -20.74 -3.43
CA GLU A 254 -2.41 -21.73 -4.50
C GLU A 254 -3.86 -22.15 -4.77
N ASN A 255 -4.60 -22.48 -3.72
CA ASN A 255 -6.02 -22.86 -3.82
C ASN A 255 -6.94 -21.71 -4.23
N SER A 256 -6.48 -20.46 -4.07
CA SER A 256 -7.22 -19.25 -4.47
C SER A 256 -7.01 -18.86 -5.93
N LYS A 257 -6.18 -19.60 -6.68
CA LYS A 257 -5.98 -19.41 -8.13
C LYS A 257 -7.31 -19.64 -8.84
N ARG A 258 -7.83 -18.56 -9.41
CA ARG A 258 -9.11 -18.54 -10.11
C ARG A 258 -9.10 -17.43 -11.15
N GLU A 259 -10.07 -17.49 -12.04
CA GLU A 259 -10.33 -16.39 -12.96
C GLU A 259 -10.67 -15.12 -12.19
N ARG A 260 -10.09 -14.01 -12.62
CA ARG A 260 -10.27 -12.68 -12.04
C ARG A 260 -10.58 -11.74 -13.19
N LYS A 261 -11.75 -11.12 -13.14
CA LYS A 261 -12.15 -10.11 -14.13
C LYS A 261 -11.68 -8.75 -13.62
N PHE A 262 -10.46 -8.38 -14.00
CA PHE A 262 -9.89 -7.07 -13.62
C PHE A 262 -10.69 -5.93 -14.24
N PHE A 263 -10.86 -4.85 -13.47
CA PHE A 263 -11.41 -3.61 -13.98
C PHE A 263 -10.40 -2.95 -14.93
N PRO A 264 -10.87 -2.15 -15.90
CA PRO A 264 -9.97 -1.33 -16.69
C PRO A 264 -9.20 -0.38 -15.78
N LEU A 265 -7.93 -0.16 -16.10
CA LEU A 265 -7.08 0.77 -15.37
C LEU A 265 -7.45 2.20 -15.79
N GLU A 266 -8.47 2.75 -15.14
CA GLU A 266 -9.05 4.08 -15.40
C GLU A 266 -9.32 4.83 -14.09
N ASN A 267 -9.55 6.15 -14.17
CA ASN A 267 -9.95 6.98 -13.02
C ASN A 267 -9.02 6.84 -11.80
N TYR A 268 -7.71 6.91 -12.05
CA TYR A 268 -6.69 6.81 -11.02
C TYR A 268 -5.74 8.02 -11.01
N LYS A 269 -5.17 8.27 -9.83
CA LYS A 269 -4.06 9.21 -9.61
C LYS A 269 -2.79 8.45 -9.21
N LEU A 270 -1.64 9.10 -9.36
CA LEU A 270 -0.38 8.59 -8.84
C LEU A 270 -0.29 8.95 -7.35
N GLY A 271 -0.28 7.94 -6.47
CA GLY A 271 0.02 8.06 -5.05
C GLY A 271 1.53 8.03 -4.83
N ILE A 272 2.01 8.83 -3.88
CA ILE A 272 3.44 8.99 -3.58
C ILE A 272 3.63 8.98 -2.08
N TYR A 273 4.50 8.07 -1.63
CA TYR A 273 4.67 7.69 -0.22
C TYR A 273 6.14 7.40 0.10
N GLY A 274 6.42 7.05 1.36
CA GLY A 274 7.75 6.66 1.82
C GLY A 274 8.79 7.79 1.68
N ASN A 275 8.37 9.03 1.90
CA ASN A 275 9.13 10.26 1.67
C ASN A 275 9.61 10.35 0.21
N GLY A 276 8.67 10.15 -0.72
CA GLY A 276 8.91 10.25 -2.16
C GLY A 276 9.60 9.04 -2.78
N ARG A 277 9.57 7.86 -2.14
CA ARG A 277 10.26 6.64 -2.62
C ARG A 277 9.33 5.53 -3.08
N ILE A 278 8.03 5.68 -2.83
CA ILE A 278 7.01 4.69 -3.15
C ILE A 278 5.99 5.32 -4.07
N LEU A 279 5.56 4.57 -5.07
CA LEU A 279 4.53 4.92 -6.03
C LEU A 279 3.42 3.87 -6.02
N CYS A 280 2.18 4.29 -6.20
CA CYS A 280 1.05 3.41 -6.48
C CYS A 280 0.02 4.14 -7.34
N LEU A 281 -0.92 3.41 -7.94
CA LEU A 281 -2.10 4.01 -8.56
C LEU A 281 -3.28 3.87 -7.61
N GLU A 282 -3.91 4.99 -7.29
CA GLU A 282 -5.06 5.05 -6.39
C GLU A 282 -6.30 5.45 -7.17
N THR A 283 -7.40 4.74 -6.94
CA THR A 283 -8.73 5.13 -7.40
C THR A 283 -9.11 6.49 -6.81
N ILE A 284 -9.80 7.32 -7.58
CA ILE A 284 -10.14 8.70 -7.16
C ILE A 284 -11.60 8.87 -6.74
N SER A 285 -12.45 7.88 -6.96
CA SER A 285 -13.91 7.97 -6.79
C SER A 285 -14.54 6.64 -6.37
N GLY A 286 -15.78 6.71 -5.87
CA GLY A 286 -16.56 5.55 -5.44
C GLY A 286 -16.12 4.99 -4.08
N GLU A 287 -16.73 3.87 -3.69
CA GLU A 287 -16.50 3.16 -2.42
C GLU A 287 -15.01 2.79 -2.22
N ASN A 288 -14.32 2.58 -3.33
CA ASN A 288 -12.94 2.14 -3.36
C ASN A 288 -11.95 3.30 -3.43
N LYS A 289 -12.39 4.56 -3.32
CA LYS A 289 -11.51 5.74 -3.35
C LYS A 289 -10.32 5.58 -2.39
N GLY A 290 -9.12 5.86 -2.88
CA GLY A 290 -7.88 5.75 -2.09
C GLY A 290 -7.35 4.31 -1.94
N TYR A 291 -8.07 3.29 -2.42
CA TYR A 291 -7.52 1.96 -2.61
C TYR A 291 -6.70 1.90 -3.91
N SER A 292 -5.87 0.86 -4.03
CA SER A 292 -5.13 0.56 -5.25
C SER A 292 -6.08 0.44 -6.46
N ALA A 293 -5.65 0.90 -7.64
CA ALA A 293 -6.39 0.74 -8.88
C ALA A 293 -6.38 -0.72 -9.42
N LEU A 294 -5.67 -1.64 -8.76
CA LEU A 294 -5.60 -3.05 -9.12
C LEU A 294 -6.83 -3.82 -8.55
N GLY A 295 -8.00 -3.52 -9.10
CA GLY A 295 -9.27 -4.13 -8.70
C GLY A 295 -9.76 -5.22 -9.65
N TYR A 296 -10.42 -6.24 -9.11
CA TYR A 296 -11.08 -7.26 -9.92
C TYR A 296 -12.38 -7.77 -9.28
N ARG A 297 -13.29 -8.22 -10.14
CA ARG A 297 -14.43 -9.06 -9.74
C ARG A 297 -14.00 -10.53 -9.74
N TYR A 298 -14.47 -11.25 -8.74
CA TYR A 298 -14.37 -12.71 -8.69
C TYR A 298 -15.74 -13.32 -8.46
N GLU A 299 -15.91 -14.53 -8.97
CA GLU A 299 -17.12 -15.33 -8.81
C GLU A 299 -16.70 -16.68 -8.21
N THR A 300 -17.43 -17.13 -7.19
CA THR A 300 -17.40 -18.50 -6.68
C THR A 300 -18.78 -19.11 -6.84
N LYS A 301 -18.91 -20.41 -6.56
CA LYS A 301 -20.22 -21.07 -6.52
C LYS A 301 -21.21 -20.43 -5.53
N GLU A 302 -20.69 -19.70 -4.54
CA GLU A 302 -21.45 -19.18 -3.40
C GLU A 302 -21.59 -17.66 -3.42
N LYS A 303 -20.65 -16.92 -4.03
CA LYS A 303 -20.67 -15.46 -4.03
C LYS A 303 -19.93 -14.85 -5.21
N THR A 304 -20.44 -13.70 -5.63
CA THR A 304 -19.70 -12.72 -6.43
C THR A 304 -19.15 -11.66 -5.49
N GLY A 305 -17.92 -11.21 -5.70
CA GLY A 305 -17.33 -10.15 -4.90
C GLY A 305 -16.32 -9.33 -5.68
N VAL A 306 -15.97 -8.19 -5.11
CA VAL A 306 -14.93 -7.30 -5.61
C VAL A 306 -13.74 -7.35 -4.65
N ARG A 307 -12.52 -7.26 -5.19
CA ARG A 307 -11.29 -7.14 -4.39
C ARG A 307 -10.33 -6.18 -5.06
N PHE A 308 -9.69 -5.35 -4.24
CA PHE A 308 -8.57 -4.51 -4.64
C PHE A 308 -7.29 -5.05 -4.01
N LEU A 309 -6.25 -5.18 -4.83
CA LEU A 309 -4.95 -5.64 -4.38
C LEU A 309 -4.05 -4.42 -4.17
N ASP A 310 -3.54 -4.27 -2.95
CA ASP A 310 -2.49 -3.29 -2.68
C ASP A 310 -1.28 -3.57 -3.60
N LEU A 311 -0.79 -2.51 -4.21
CA LEU A 311 0.37 -2.57 -5.09
C LEU A 311 1.20 -1.29 -4.92
N TYR A 312 2.17 -1.37 -4.02
CA TYR A 312 3.14 -0.31 -3.81
C TYR A 312 4.43 -0.68 -4.53
N LEU A 313 4.97 0.27 -5.29
CA LEU A 313 6.16 0.10 -6.08
C LEU A 313 7.25 1.02 -5.58
N TYR A 314 8.48 0.53 -5.58
CA TYR A 314 9.64 1.38 -5.39
C TYR A 314 10.72 1.01 -6.41
N ARG A 315 11.62 1.94 -6.72
CA ARG A 315 12.77 1.66 -7.59
C ARG A 315 14.04 1.68 -6.74
N PRO A 316 14.73 0.54 -6.57
CA PRO A 316 16.02 0.53 -5.89
C PRO A 316 17.00 1.48 -6.56
N LYS A 317 17.85 2.16 -5.79
CA LYS A 317 18.93 2.98 -6.36
C LYS A 317 19.79 2.16 -7.32
N GLY A 318 20.05 2.73 -8.51
CA GLY A 318 20.82 2.07 -9.57
C GLY A 318 20.04 1.01 -10.37
N SER A 319 18.78 0.74 -10.04
CA SER A 319 17.90 -0.12 -10.85
C SER A 319 17.11 0.71 -11.85
N SER A 320 16.85 0.15 -13.03
CA SER A 320 15.87 0.69 -13.99
C SER A 320 14.47 0.08 -13.82
N GLN A 321 14.33 -0.93 -12.94
CA GLN A 321 13.09 -1.69 -12.76
C GLN A 321 12.45 -1.41 -11.40
N PHE A 322 11.12 -1.30 -11.39
CA PHE A 322 10.33 -1.28 -10.17
C PHE A 322 10.33 -2.66 -9.48
N GLN A 323 10.17 -2.64 -8.17
CA GLN A 323 9.92 -3.81 -7.33
C GLN A 323 8.67 -3.56 -6.48
N ILE A 324 7.89 -4.62 -6.27
CA ILE A 324 6.76 -4.59 -5.34
C ILE A 324 7.29 -4.51 -3.91
N ILE A 325 6.65 -3.66 -3.12
CA ILE A 325 6.82 -3.57 -1.69
C ILE A 325 5.43 -3.73 -1.01
N ARG A 326 5.48 -4.25 0.22
CA ARG A 326 4.38 -4.54 1.18
C ARG A 326 3.10 -3.71 1.09
#